data_AF-A0A7W1LE25-F1
#
_entry.id   AF-A0A7W1LE25-F1
#
_cell.length_a   1.000
_cell.length_b   1.000
_cell.length_c   1.000
_cell.angle_alpha   90.00
_cell.angle_beta   90.00
_cell.angle_gamma   90.00
#
_symmetry.space_group_name_H-M   'P 1'
#
loop_
_entity.id
_entity.type
_entity.pdbx_description
1 polymer ?
#
loop_
_entity_poly.entity_id
_entity_poly.type
_entity_poly.pdbx_seq_one_letter_code
_entity_poly.pdbx_strand_id
1 'polypeptide(L)' 'MKNIPRVKVTDEAKKVIAELRAKHGALMFHQSGGCCDGSSPMCYADGEFIVGRSDV' A
#
# COMPACT_ATOMS: atom_id res chain seq x y z
N MET A 1 25.68 3.32 -5.93
CA MET A 1 24.63 2.30 -5.76
C MET A 1 23.37 2.79 -6.46
N LYS A 2 22.68 1.95 -7.23
CA LYS A 2 21.48 2.34 -8.00
C LYS A 2 20.25 2.12 -7.11
N ASN A 3 19.54 3.18 -6.76
CA ASN A 3 18.32 3.08 -5.95
C ASN A 3 17.19 2.50 -6.81
N ILE A 4 16.74 1.28 -6.50
CA ILE A 4 15.60 0.66 -7.19
C ILE A 4 14.33 1.00 -6.41
N PRO A 5 13.30 1.58 -7.05
CA PRO A 5 12.01 1.82 -6.40
C PRO A 5 11.42 0.49 -5.91
N ARG A 6 11.12 0.40 -4.61
CA ARG A 6 10.53 -0.80 -4.00
C ARG A 6 9.08 -1.04 -4.43
N VAL A 7 8.34 0.03 -4.75
CA VAL A 7 6.94 0.00 -5.19
C VAL A 7 6.76 0.97 -6.35
N LYS A 8 5.93 0.58 -7.34
CA LYS A 8 5.51 1.44 -8.45
C LYS A 8 3.98 1.48 -8.50
N VAL A 9 3.44 2.57 -9.01
CA VAL A 9 1.99 2.77 -9.17
C VAL A 9 1.70 3.31 -10.56
N THR A 10 0.73 2.73 -11.25
CA THR A 10 0.29 3.18 -12.58
C THR A 10 -0.51 4.48 -12.46
N ASP A 11 -0.65 5.22 -13.56
CA ASP A 11 -1.38 6.48 -13.55
C ASP A 11 -2.88 6.27 -13.31
N GLU A 12 -3.44 5.15 -13.75
CA GLU A 12 -4.82 4.74 -13.45
C GLU A 12 -4.99 4.44 -11.97
N ALA A 13 -4.06 3.70 -11.37
CA ALA A 13 -4.11 3.39 -9.94
C ALA A 13 -3.99 4.66 -9.08
N LYS A 14 -3.19 5.65 -9.49
CA LYS A 14 -3.12 6.95 -8.80
C LYS A 14 -4.48 7.64 -8.70
N LYS A 15 -5.31 7.55 -9.76
CA LYS A 15 -6.65 8.16 -9.76
C LYS A 15 -7.56 7.49 -8.72
N VAL A 16 -7.57 6.16 -8.71
CA VAL A 16 -8.34 5.38 -7.72
C VAL A 16 -7.89 5.69 -6.29
N ILE A 17 -6.58 5.76 -6.07
CA ILE A 17 -6.03 6.12 -4.75
C ILE A 17 -6.46 7.53 -4.32
N ALA A 18 -6.48 8.49 -5.26
CA ALA A 18 -6.93 9.84 -4.98
C ALA A 18 -8.42 9.89 -4.60
N GLU A 19 -9.26 9.14 -5.29
CA GLU A 19 -10.69 9.01 -4.98
C GLU A 19 -10.91 8.39 -3.59
N LEU A 20 -10.21 7.29 -3.30
CA LEU A 20 -10.27 6.65 -1.98
C LEU A 20 -9.79 7.59 -0.88
N ARG A 21 -8.70 8.34 -1.12
CA ARG A 21 -8.17 9.29 -0.14
C ARG A 21 -9.14 10.45 0.10
N ALA A 22 -9.80 10.95 -0.94
CA ALA A 22 -10.82 11.99 -0.79
C ALA A 22 -12.02 11.51 0.05
N LYS A 23 -12.39 10.23 -0.06
CA LYS A 23 -13.51 9.64 0.66
C LYS A 23 -13.18 9.22 2.10
N HIS A 24 -11.98 8.69 2.33
CA HIS A 24 -11.60 8.02 3.58
C HIS A 24 -10.53 8.76 4.39
N GLY A 25 -9.95 9.84 3.85
CA GLY A 25 -8.81 10.52 4.46
C GLY A 25 -7.49 9.82 4.12
N ALA A 26 -6.49 9.93 5.00
CA ALA A 26 -5.20 9.30 4.80
C ALA A 26 -5.33 7.77 4.65
N LEU A 27 -4.52 7.18 3.77
CA LEU A 27 -4.55 5.76 3.45
C LEU A 27 -3.20 5.13 3.72
N MET A 28 -3.21 3.86 4.13
CA MET A 28 -2.05 3.01 4.30
C MET A 28 -2.10 1.84 3.31
N PHE A 29 -0.96 1.54 2.67
CA PHE A 29 -0.81 0.33 1.86
C PHE A 29 0.09 -0.67 2.56
N HIS A 30 -0.39 -1.90 2.74
CA HIS A 30 0.38 -3.00 3.28
C HIS A 30 0.53 -4.10 2.25
N GLN A 31 1.78 -4.54 2.03
CA GLN A 31 2.09 -5.65 1.14
C GLN A 31 2.91 -6.67 1.92
N SER A 32 2.35 -7.87 2.09
CA SER A 32 3.07 -8.95 2.77
C SER A 32 4.11 -9.58 1.84
N GLY A 33 5.02 -10.39 2.41
CA GLY A 33 6.04 -11.13 1.65
C GLY A 33 5.49 -12.19 0.68
N GLY A 34 4.18 -12.48 0.71
CA GLY A 34 3.49 -13.30 -0.27
C GLY A 34 3.84 -14.79 -0.24
N CYS A 35 2.97 -15.61 0.39
CA CYS A 35 3.01 -17.08 0.23
C CYS A 35 1.80 -17.62 -0.56
N CYS A 36 0.64 -16.97 -0.47
CA CYS A 36 -0.59 -17.34 -1.19
C CYS A 36 -1.31 -16.09 -1.75
N ASP A 37 -2.23 -15.45 -1.00
CA ASP A 37 -2.97 -14.24 -1.44
C ASP A 37 -2.31 -12.90 -1.06
N GLY A 38 -1.29 -12.95 -0.19
CA GLY A 38 -0.63 -11.77 0.37
C GLY A 38 0.29 -11.01 -0.58
N SER A 39 0.32 -11.35 -1.87
CA SER A 39 1.16 -10.69 -2.88
C SER A 39 0.57 -9.37 -3.38
N SER A 40 -0.75 -9.19 -3.25
CA SER A 40 -1.41 -7.95 -3.66
C SER A 40 -1.30 -6.88 -2.57
N PRO A 41 -1.05 -5.61 -2.92
CA PRO A 41 -1.06 -4.52 -1.95
C PRO A 41 -2.49 -4.31 -1.42
N MET A 42 -2.66 -4.42 -0.11
CA MET A 42 -3.90 -4.15 0.60
C MET A 42 -3.96 -2.67 1.00
N CYS A 43 -5.12 -2.03 0.86
CA CYS A 43 -5.33 -0.61 1.17
C CYS A 43 -6.25 -0.45 2.38
N TYR A 44 -5.81 0.29 3.38
CA TYR A 44 -6.50 0.56 4.64
C TYR A 44 -6.62 2.06 4.89
N ALA A 45 -7.51 2.48 5.79
CA ALA A 45 -7.41 3.82 6.37
C ALA A 45 -6.13 3.92 7.20
N ASP A 46 -5.55 5.12 7.29
CA ASP A 46 -4.35 5.35 8.08
C ASP A 46 -4.59 4.98 9.56
N GLY A 47 -3.69 4.18 10.13
CA GLY A 47 -3.78 3.66 11.50
C GLY A 47 -4.73 2.48 11.72
N GLU A 48 -5.49 2.03 10.71
CA GLU A 48 -6.39 0.87 10.85
C GLU A 48 -5.63 -0.47 10.86
N PHE A 49 -4.54 -0.54 10.10
CA PHE A 49 -3.65 -1.70 10.10
C PHE A 49 -2.47 -1.48 11.05
N ILE A 50 -2.30 -2.40 12.01
CA ILE A 50 -1.19 -2.34 12.97
C ILE A 50 0.01 -3.06 12.40
N VAL A 51 1.12 -2.35 12.20
CA VAL A 51 2.40 -2.94 11.80
C VAL A 51 3.05 -3.71 12.95
N GLY A 52 3.54 -4.90 12.65
CA GLY A 52 4.34 -5.74 13.54
C GLY A 52 5.83 -5.43 13.42
N ARG A 53 6.62 -6.02 14.33
CA ARG A 53 8.09 -5.86 14.35
C ARG A 53 8.82 -6.38 13.11
N SER A 54 8.17 -7.23 12.33
CA SER A 54 8.75 -7.87 11.13
C SER A 54 8.35 -7.17 9.82
N ASP A 55 7.51 -6.13 9.88
CA ASP A 55 7.16 -5.33 8.70
C ASP A 55 8.29 -4.35 8.36
N VAL A 56 8.55 -4.14 7.07
CA VAL A 56 9.78 -3.49 6.55
C VAL A 56 9.52 -2.40 5.50
#